data_AF-A0A920ND04-F1
#
_entry.id   AF-A0A920ND04-F1
#
_cell.length_a   1.000
_cell.length_b   1.000
_cell.length_c   1.000
_cell.angle_alpha   90.00
_cell.angle_beta   90.00
_cell.angle_gamma   90.00
#
_symmetry.space_group_name_H-M   'P 1'
#
loop_
_entity.id
_entity.type
_entity.pdbx_description
1 polymer ?
#
loop_
_entity_poly.entity_id
_entity_poly.type
_entity_poly.pdbx_seq_one_letter_code
_entity_poly.pdbx_strand_id
1 'polypeptide(L)' 'MDPGEYVFSTKSDKCVVVRGDRPDVQMSALQTDVSCFIMTNGIDPIEYVQYESQEEKVPIIVVEKEHYKLWMM' A
#
# COMPACT_ATOMS: atom_id res chain seq x y z
N MET A 1 7.47 -19.09 3.14
CA MET A 1 6.97 -17.94 2.38
C MET A 1 5.68 -17.53 3.05
N ASP A 2 5.63 -16.31 3.58
CA ASP A 2 4.39 -15.75 4.13
C ASP A 2 3.66 -15.06 2.97
N PRO A 3 2.55 -15.62 2.45
CA PRO A 3 1.91 -15.09 1.26
C PRO A 3 1.02 -13.92 1.67
N GLY A 4 1.61 -12.75 1.96
CA GLY A 4 0.86 -11.55 2.34
C GLY A 4 -0.28 -11.24 1.34
N GLU A 5 -0.07 -11.61 0.07
CA GLU A 5 -1.07 -11.62 -1.00
C GLU A 5 -2.39 -12.31 -0.62
N TYR A 6 -2.35 -13.41 0.13
CA TYR A 6 -3.55 -14.16 0.53
C TYR A 6 -4.50 -13.27 1.34
N VAL A 7 -3.96 -12.52 2.30
CA VAL A 7 -4.75 -11.58 3.10
C VAL A 7 -5.38 -10.51 2.21
N PHE A 8 -4.60 -9.94 1.28
CA PHE A 8 -5.09 -8.90 0.37
C PHE A 8 -6.11 -9.43 -0.65
N SER A 9 -5.99 -10.69 -1.07
CA SER A 9 -6.91 -11.32 -2.02
C SER A 9 -8.33 -11.53 -1.49
N THR A 10 -8.54 -11.42 -0.16
CA THR A 10 -9.87 -11.56 0.46
C THR A 10 -10.82 -10.41 0.15
N LYS A 11 -10.32 -9.29 -0.38
CA LYS A 11 -11.11 -8.11 -0.76
C LYS A 11 -10.65 -7.57 -2.12
N SER A 12 -11.62 -7.22 -2.95
CA SER A 12 -11.46 -6.50 -4.23
C SER A 12 -11.68 -5.00 -4.04
N ASP A 13 -11.26 -4.19 -5.01
CA ASP A 13 -11.47 -2.73 -5.09
C ASP A 13 -11.15 -2.01 -3.76
N LYS A 14 -10.01 -2.36 -3.16
CA LYS A 14 -9.61 -1.91 -1.82
C LYS A 14 -8.57 -0.81 -1.89
N CYS A 15 -8.63 0.10 -0.92
CA CYS A 15 -7.50 1.00 -0.63
C CYS A 15 -6.68 0.47 0.54
N VAL A 16 -5.36 0.41 0.38
CA VAL A 16 -4.45 -0.12 1.40
C VAL A 16 -3.77 1.04 2.14
N VAL A 17 -3.99 1.09 3.45
CA VAL A 17 -3.30 2.04 4.34
C VAL A 17 -2.11 1.34 4.98
N VAL A 18 -0.90 1.79 4.66
CA VAL A 18 0.35 1.15 5.09
C VAL A 18 1.42 2.21 5.33
N ARG A 19 2.49 1.90 6.07
CA ARG A 19 3.64 2.81 6.15
C ARG A 19 4.42 2.83 4.83
N GLY A 20 5.01 3.97 4.49
CA GLY A 20 5.83 4.11 3.28
C GLY A 20 7.09 3.24 3.25
N ASP A 21 7.64 2.86 4.42
CA ASP A 21 8.86 2.06 4.55
C ASP A 21 8.62 0.54 4.58
N ARG A 22 7.48 0.06 4.08
CA ARG A 22 7.08 -1.37 4.10
C ARG A 22 6.91 -1.95 2.69
N PRO A 23 8.00 -2.06 1.91
CA PRO A 23 7.93 -2.55 0.53
C PRO A 23 7.42 -4.00 0.45
N ASP A 24 7.69 -4.81 1.47
CA ASP A 24 7.18 -6.18 1.59
C ASP A 24 5.65 -6.25 1.56
N VAL A 25 4.99 -5.37 2.31
CA VAL A 25 3.53 -5.30 2.39
C VAL A 25 2.95 -4.64 1.14
N GLN A 26 3.62 -3.62 0.63
CA GLN A 26 3.20 -2.88 -0.57
C GLN A 26 3.20 -3.79 -1.80
N MET A 27 4.27 -4.56 -2.01
CA MET A 27 4.34 -5.53 -3.11
C MET A 27 3.29 -6.63 -3.00
N SER A 28 3.10 -7.18 -1.79
CA SER A 28 2.05 -8.18 -1.54
C SER A 28 0.65 -7.66 -1.88
N ALA A 29 0.40 -6.37 -1.66
CA ALA A 29 -0.87 -5.74 -1.98
C ALA A 29 -1.01 -5.50 -3.50
N LEU A 30 0.06 -4.99 -4.16
CA LEU A 30 0.09 -4.72 -5.60
C LEU A 30 -0.18 -5.96 -6.46
N GLN A 31 0.15 -7.16 -5.97
CA GLN A 31 -0.16 -8.43 -6.64
C GLN A 31 -1.65 -8.83 -6.59
N THR A 32 -2.51 -7.97 -6.04
CA THR A 32 -3.95 -8.20 -5.90
C THR A 32 -4.73 -6.98 -6.34
N ASP A 33 -6.06 -7.09 -6.43
CA ASP A 33 -6.94 -5.99 -6.82
C ASP A 33 -6.95 -4.84 -5.79
N VAL A 34 -6.13 -3.81 -6.01
CA VAL A 34 -5.96 -2.62 -5.16
C VAL A 34 -6.22 -1.37 -5.98
N SER A 35 -7.07 -0.48 -5.45
CA SER A 35 -7.48 0.75 -6.14
C SER A 35 -6.61 1.94 -5.75
N CYS A 36 -5.99 1.92 -4.57
CA CYS A 36 -5.04 2.94 -4.12
C CYS A 36 -4.19 2.51 -2.92
N PHE A 37 -3.07 3.20 -2.74
CA PHE A 37 -2.34 3.26 -1.47
C PHE A 37 -2.51 4.60 -0.76
N ILE A 38 -2.64 4.53 0.55
CA ILE A 38 -2.38 5.65 1.46
C ILE A 38 -1.15 5.28 2.30
N MET A 39 -0.02 5.92 2.02
CA MET A 39 1.25 5.67 2.68
C MET A 39 1.47 6.66 3.82
N THR A 40 1.53 6.14 5.05
CA THR A 40 1.66 6.94 6.28
C THR A 40 3.12 7.24 6.62
N ASN A 41 3.32 8.19 7.55
CA ASN A 41 4.59 8.69 8.07
C ASN A 41 5.39 9.62 7.14
N GLY A 42 4.82 10.08 6.03
CA GLY A 42 5.49 11.00 5.11
C GLY A 42 6.72 10.38 4.42
N ILE A 43 6.77 9.05 4.33
CA ILE A 43 7.87 8.32 3.71
C ILE A 43 7.46 7.94 2.29
N ASP A 44 8.24 8.36 1.31
CA ASP A 44 8.06 7.91 -0.07
C ASP A 44 8.46 6.42 -0.20
N PRO A 45 7.71 5.63 -0.98
CA PRO A 45 8.06 4.24 -1.24
C PRO A 45 9.35 4.14 -2.05
N ILE A 46 10.00 2.97 -1.99
CA ILE A 46 11.19 2.70 -2.81
C ILE A 46 10.86 2.71 -4.31
N GLU A 47 11.88 2.95 -5.14
CA GLU A 47 11.74 3.04 -6.61
C GLU A 47 11.02 1.83 -7.21
N TYR A 48 11.31 0.62 -6.74
CA TYR A 48 10.67 -0.59 -7.24
C TYR A 48 9.14 -0.60 -6.99
N VAL A 49 8.69 -0.17 -5.82
CA VAL A 49 7.25 -0.08 -5.51
C VAL A 49 6.60 1.02 -6.35
N GLN A 50 7.29 2.14 -6.57
CA GLN A 50 6.80 3.21 -7.44
C GLN A 50 6.61 2.70 -8.88
N TYR A 51 7.60 1.99 -9.42
CA TYR A 51 7.52 1.39 -10.75
C TYR A 51 6.32 0.44 -10.87
N GLU A 52 6.22 -0.54 -9.98
CA GLU A 52 5.14 -1.53 -10.00
C GLU A 52 3.76 -0.88 -9.84
N SER A 53 3.64 0.14 -8.98
CA SER A 53 2.38 0.89 -8.84
C SER A 53 1.97 1.63 -10.12
N GLN A 54 2.93 2.09 -10.92
CA GLN A 54 2.65 2.73 -12.21
C GLN A 54 2.19 1.71 -13.25
N GLU A 55 2.85 0.55 -13.32
CA GLU A 55 2.48 -0.54 -14.23
C GLU A 55 1.06 -1.03 -13.94
N GLU A 56 0.73 -1.22 -12.66
CA GLU A 56 -0.59 -1.64 -12.19
C GLU A 56 -1.63 -0.50 -12.14
N LYS A 57 -1.20 0.73 -12.45
CA LYS A 57 -2.03 1.96 -12.42
C LYS A 57 -2.70 2.21 -11.06
N VAL A 58 -2.00 1.87 -9.98
CA VAL A 58 -2.43 2.07 -8.60
C VAL A 58 -1.84 3.39 -8.08
N PRO A 59 -2.67 4.42 -7.84
CA PRO A 59 -2.18 5.69 -7.29
C PRO A 59 -1.67 5.53 -5.85
N ILE A 60 -0.60 6.25 -5.54
CA ILE A 60 -0.01 6.33 -4.19
C ILE A 60 -0.20 7.75 -3.64
N ILE A 61 -0.79 7.84 -2.46
CA ILE A 61 -0.93 9.08 -1.70
C ILE A 61 -0.08 8.99 -0.45
N VAL A 62 0.94 9.85 -0.32
CA VAL A 62 1.79 9.91 0.87
C VAL A 62 1.23 10.97 1.83
N VAL A 63 1.08 10.60 3.10
CA VAL A 63 0.58 11.48 4.16
C VAL A 63 1.52 11.46 5.37
N GLU A 64 1.75 12.63 5.97
CA GLU A 64 2.59 12.78 7.18
C GLU A 64 1.97 12.12 8.43
N LYS A 65 0.69 11.77 8.39
CA LYS A 65 -0.05 11.28 9.57
C LYS A 65 0.40 9.88 9.96
N GLU A 66 0.57 9.66 11.26
CA GLU A 66 0.87 8.35 11.83
C GLU A 66 -0.37 7.43 11.81
N HIS A 67 -0.15 6.14 11.56
CA HIS A 67 -1.20 5.17 11.24
C HIS A 67 -2.35 5.08 12.26
N TYR A 68 -2.09 5.12 13.57
CA TYR A 68 -3.13 5.05 14.61
C TYR A 68 -4.12 6.22 14.59
N LYS A 69 -3.73 7.33 13.94
CA LYS A 69 -4.50 8.58 13.93
C LYS A 69 -5.47 8.66 12.74
N LEU A 70 -5.34 7.77 11.74
CA LEU A 70 -6.26 7.65 10.61
C LEU A 70 -7.57 6.94 10.99
N TRP A 71 -7.50 5.92 11.84
CA TRP A 71 -8.67 5.13 12.28
C TRP A 71 -9.62 5.87 13.24
N MET A 72 -9.26 7.05 13.72
CA MET A 72 -10.07 7.87 14.62
C MET A 72 -10.82 9.02 13.91
N MET A 73 -10.82 9.03 12.57
CA MET A 73 -11.53 10.02 11.75
C MET A 73 -12.77 9.43 11.08
#